data_AF-A0A261GGK3-F1
#
_entry.id   AF-A0A261GGK3-F1
#
_cell.length_a   1.000
_cell.length_b   1.000
_cell.length_c   1.000
_cell.angle_alpha   90.00
_cell.angle_beta   90.00
_cell.angle_gamma   90.00
#
_symmetry.space_group_name_H-M   'P 1'
#
loop_
_entity.id
_entity.type
_entity.pdbx_description
1 polymer ?
#
loop_
_entity_poly.entity_id
_entity_poly.type
_entity_poly.pdbx_seq_one_letter_code
_entity_poly.pdbx_strand_id
1 'polypeptide(L)'
;VFAFVAGNGNDVITAFGFDTLSVHGNDVLDLTGLGFASTQDVIDHMTDDGADTTLAIAPGQTIVIEGALVADFQAAVDDWVLV
;
A
#
# COMPACT_ATOMS: atom_id res chain seq x y z
N VAL A 1 -4.39 6.39 -9.08
CA VAL A 1 -3.38 6.89 -8.12
C VAL A 1 -4.07 7.27 -6.82
N PHE A 2 -3.70 6.59 -5.74
CA PHE A 2 -4.09 6.95 -4.37
C PHE A 2 -2.87 7.57 -3.69
N ALA A 3 -3.01 8.78 -3.14
CA ALA A 3 -1.90 9.51 -2.52
C ALA A 3 -2.22 9.83 -1.07
N PHE A 4 -1.24 9.65 -0.18
CA PHE A 4 -1.40 9.77 1.26
C PHE A 4 -0.41 10.76 1.84
N VAL A 5 -0.80 11.42 2.94
CA VAL A 5 0.03 12.38 3.66
C VAL A 5 0.00 12.02 5.13
N ALA A 6 1.18 11.84 5.74
CA ALA A 6 1.30 11.62 7.17
C ALA A 6 0.67 12.78 7.95
N GLY A 7 -0.04 12.47 9.03
CA GLY A 7 -0.85 13.45 9.78
C GLY A 7 -2.37 13.29 9.61
N ASN A 8 -2.83 12.52 8.61
CA ASN A 8 -4.25 12.46 8.25
C ASN A 8 -5.05 11.32 8.89
N GLY A 9 -4.45 10.51 9.77
CA GLY A 9 -5.15 9.48 10.54
C GLY A 9 -5.04 8.09 9.90
N ASN A 10 -6.16 7.37 9.85
CA ASN A 10 -6.24 6.00 9.34
C ASN A 10 -7.18 5.94 8.15
N ASP A 11 -6.69 5.40 7.04
CA ASP A 11 -7.41 5.32 5.78
C ASP A 11 -7.68 3.85 5.39
N VAL A 12 -8.70 3.65 4.55
CA VAL A 12 -9.03 2.35 3.96
C VAL A 12 -9.14 2.51 2.44
N ILE A 13 -8.35 1.73 1.71
CA ILE A 13 -8.45 1.57 0.26
C ILE A 13 -9.25 0.32 -0.02
N THR A 14 -10.28 0.45 -0.84
CA THR A 14 -11.09 -0.68 -1.31
C THR A 14 -10.93 -0.85 -2.81
N ALA A 15 -11.01 -2.11 -3.27
CA ALA A 15 -10.90 -2.47 -4.69
C ALA A 15 -9.60 -2.02 -5.39
N PHE A 16 -8.46 -2.11 -4.70
CA PHE A 16 -7.15 -1.83 -5.29
C PHE A 16 -6.78 -2.90 -6.34
N GLY A 17 -6.47 -2.47 -7.57
CA GLY A 17 -6.08 -3.36 -8.66
C GLY A 17 -4.58 -3.37 -8.93
N PHE A 18 -3.90 -4.48 -8.64
CA PHE A 18 -2.53 -4.72 -9.09
C PHE A 18 -2.47 -5.08 -10.57
N ASP A 19 -1.44 -4.62 -11.30
CA ASP A 19 -1.18 -4.97 -12.70
C ASP A 19 -1.01 -6.50 -12.89
N THR A 20 -0.44 -7.19 -11.91
CA THR A 20 -0.21 -8.64 -11.96
C THR A 20 -1.45 -9.49 -11.65
N LEU A 21 -2.50 -8.89 -11.07
CA LEU A 21 -3.67 -9.61 -10.55
C LEU A 21 -5.01 -9.14 -11.13
N SER A 22 -5.08 -8.00 -11.83
CA SER A 22 -6.35 -7.39 -12.21
C SER A 22 -6.70 -7.50 -13.71
N VAL A 23 -7.99 -7.72 -13.96
CA VAL A 23 -8.68 -7.49 -15.24
C VAL A 23 -9.18 -6.03 -15.34
N HIS A 24 -8.88 -5.19 -14.33
CA HIS A 24 -9.54 -3.92 -14.03
C HIS A 24 -8.64 -2.68 -14.02
N GLY A 25 -7.38 -2.81 -14.46
CA GLY A 25 -6.45 -1.69 -14.63
C GLY A 25 -5.41 -1.58 -13.51
N ASN A 26 -4.46 -0.66 -13.74
CA ASN A 26 -3.21 -0.56 -13.01
C ASN A 26 -3.34 0.58 -12.00
N ASP A 27 -3.82 0.28 -10.79
CA ASP A 27 -3.79 1.25 -9.70
C ASP A 27 -2.35 1.45 -9.21
N VAL A 28 -2.06 2.67 -8.79
CA VAL A 28 -0.75 3.03 -8.25
C VAL A 28 -0.94 3.64 -6.87
N LEU A 29 -0.26 3.06 -5.88
CA LEU A 29 -0.15 3.58 -4.54
C LEU A 29 1.04 4.54 -4.46
N ASP A 30 0.76 5.84 -4.41
CA ASP A 30 1.78 6.88 -4.30
C ASP A 30 2.10 7.13 -2.82
N LEU A 31 3.27 6.65 -2.40
CA LEU A 31 3.81 6.76 -1.06
C LEU A 31 4.89 7.84 -0.97
N THR A 32 5.02 8.65 -2.02
CA THR A 32 5.91 9.81 -2.05
C THR A 32 5.65 10.71 -0.84
N GLY A 33 6.73 11.08 -0.14
CA GLY A 33 6.66 11.97 1.02
C GLY A 33 6.29 11.30 2.35
N LEU A 34 6.10 9.97 2.38
CA LEU A 34 5.92 9.22 3.64
C LEU A 34 7.24 8.75 4.27
N GLY A 35 8.37 8.97 3.59
CA GLY A 35 9.71 8.77 4.15
C GLY A 35 10.26 7.35 4.07
N PHE A 36 9.59 6.43 3.36
CA PHE A 36 10.10 5.09 3.09
C PHE A 36 11.34 5.14 2.20
N ALA A 37 12.35 4.34 2.52
CA ALA A 37 13.63 4.31 1.81
C ALA A 37 13.62 3.36 0.59
N SER A 38 12.72 2.38 0.55
CA SER A 38 12.61 1.39 -0.51
C SER A 38 11.26 0.66 -0.46
N THR A 39 10.93 -0.12 -1.49
CA THR A 39 9.73 -0.98 -1.47
C THR A 39 9.81 -2.04 -0.39
N GLN A 40 11.01 -2.57 -0.09
CA GLN A 40 11.20 -3.50 1.02
C GLN A 40 10.90 -2.83 2.37
N ASP A 41 11.29 -1.57 2.54
CA ASP A 41 10.97 -0.79 3.74
C ASP A 41 9.45 -0.63 3.92
N VAL A 42 8.72 -0.38 2.83
CA VAL A 42 7.24 -0.39 2.85
C VAL A 42 6.71 -1.76 3.30
N ILE A 43 7.20 -2.84 2.69
CA ILE A 43 6.79 -4.22 3.00
C ILE A 43 7.06 -4.56 4.48
N ASP A 44 8.18 -4.10 5.03
CA ASP A 44 8.55 -4.31 6.44
C ASP A 44 7.58 -3.59 7.41
N HIS A 45 6.83 -2.60 6.92
CA HIS A 45 5.79 -1.88 7.66
C HIS A 45 4.36 -2.37 7.34
N MET A 46 4.22 -3.42 6.53
CA MET A 46 2.93 -4.05 6.25
C MET A 46 2.68 -5.24 7.18
N THR A 47 1.41 -5.48 7.50
CA THR A 47 0.99 -6.66 8.27
C THR A 47 -0.36 -7.13 7.76
N ASP A 48 -0.44 -8.42 7.41
CA ASP A 48 -1.70 -9.04 7.00
C ASP A 48 -2.63 -9.27 8.20
N ASP A 49 -3.91 -8.96 8.00
CA ASP A 49 -5.01 -9.33 8.88
C ASP A 49 -6.13 -9.98 8.06
N GLY A 50 -6.18 -11.31 8.09
CA GLY A 50 -7.14 -12.07 7.29
C GLY A 50 -6.87 -11.97 5.79
N ALA A 51 -7.72 -11.23 5.08
CA ALA A 51 -7.64 -11.05 3.62
C ALA A 51 -7.15 -9.65 3.23
N ASP A 52 -6.81 -8.83 4.22
CA ASP A 52 -6.41 -7.43 4.04
C ASP A 52 -4.99 -7.25 4.55
N THR A 53 -4.35 -6.17 4.13
CA THR A 53 -3.04 -5.77 4.66
C THR A 53 -3.08 -4.35 5.18
N THR A 54 -2.40 -4.12 6.30
CA THR A 54 -2.30 -2.82 6.94
C THR A 54 -0.88 -2.30 6.79
N LEU A 55 -0.72 -1.16 6.12
CA LEU A 55 0.54 -0.42 6.05
C LEU A 55 0.58 0.62 7.19
N ALA A 56 1.55 0.50 8.09
CA ALA A 56 1.82 1.53 9.08
C ALA A 56 2.68 2.65 8.46
N ILE A 57 2.21 3.90 8.52
CA ILE A 57 2.91 5.06 7.90
C ILE A 57 3.53 6.01 8.93
N ALA A 58 2.98 6.06 10.14
CA ALA A 58 3.52 6.80 11.28
C ALA A 58 2.94 6.22 12.58
N PRO A 59 3.45 6.60 13.78
CA PRO A 59 2.88 6.12 15.03
C PRO A 59 1.36 6.41 15.13
N GLY A 60 0.56 5.34 15.14
CA GLY A 60 -0.90 5.42 15.20
C GLY A 60 -1.60 5.81 13.89
N GLN A 61 -0.90 5.73 12.76
CA GLN A 61 -1.44 6.03 11.42
C GLN A 61 -1.26 4.85 10.49
N THR A 62 -2.35 4.43 9.85
CA THR A 62 -2.37 3.26 8.98
C THR A 62 -3.14 3.47 7.69
N ILE A 63 -2.79 2.69 6.68
CA ILE A 63 -3.59 2.49 5.48
C ILE A 63 -3.95 1.01 5.41
N VAL A 64 -5.24 0.69 5.46
CA VAL A 64 -5.72 -0.67 5.20
C VAL A 64 -5.99 -0.82 3.72
N ILE A 65 -5.47 -1.86 3.09
CA ILE A 65 -5.80 -2.23 1.71
C ILE A 65 -6.65 -3.50 1.77
N GLU A 66 -7.95 -3.35 1.50
CA GLU A 66 -8.89 -4.48 1.53
C GLU A 66 -8.68 -5.42 0.35
N GLY A 67 -8.65 -6.72 0.63
CA GLY A 67 -8.51 -7.78 -0.38
C GLY A 67 -7.12 -7.90 -1.00
N ALA A 68 -6.10 -7.32 -0.36
CA ALA A 68 -4.70 -7.42 -0.77
C ALA A 68 -3.84 -7.93 0.39
N LEU A 69 -2.91 -8.83 0.09
CA LEU A 69 -1.93 -9.35 1.05
C LEU A 69 -0.53 -8.77 0.78
N VAL A 70 0.35 -8.82 1.77
CA VAL A 70 1.77 -8.46 1.59
C VAL A 70 2.40 -9.22 0.42
N ALA A 71 1.99 -10.46 0.17
CA ALA A 71 2.49 -11.25 -0.96
C ALA A 71 2.14 -10.65 -2.33
N ASP A 72 0.99 -10.00 -2.47
CA ASP A 72 0.58 -9.34 -3.71
C ASP A 72 1.48 -8.12 -3.98
N PHE A 73 1.74 -7.36 -2.93
CA PHE A 73 2.70 -6.27 -2.91
C PHE A 73 4.13 -6.75 -3.22
N GLN A 74 4.60 -7.85 -2.65
CA GLN A 74 5.91 -8.43 -2.99
C GLN A 74 6.04 -8.84 -4.47
N ALA A 75 4.92 -9.20 -5.11
CA ALA A 75 4.87 -9.54 -6.53
C ALA A 75 4.70 -8.31 -7.45
N ALA A 76 4.31 -7.15 -6.88
CA ALA A 76 4.08 -5.92 -7.62
C ALA A 76 5.39 -5.25 -8.06
N VAL A 77 5.40 -4.75 -9.30
CA VAL A 77 6.58 -4.09 -9.90
C VAL A 77 6.31 -2.61 -10.12
N ASP A 78 5.13 -2.25 -10.65
CA ASP A 78 4.79 -0.90 -11.10
C ASP A 78 3.59 -0.27 -10.33
N ASP A 79 3.04 -0.98 -9.35
CA ASP A 79 1.80 -0.58 -8.63
C ASP A 79 2.03 0.41 -7.48
N TRP A 80 3.25 0.95 -7.35
CA TRP A 80 3.63 1.85 -6.26
C TRP A 80 4.82 2.76 -6.59
N VAL A 81 4.83 3.94 -5.96
CA VAL A 81 5.81 5.01 -6.18
C VAL A 81 6.34 5.55 -4.84
N LEU A 82 7.66 5.83 -4.76
CA LEU A 82 8.38 6.21 -3.54
C LEU A 82 9.25 7.48 -3.66
N VAL A 83 9.24 8.19 -4.80
CA VAL A 83 10.28 9.19 -5.14
C VAL A 83 10.17 10.53 -4.43
#